data_AF-X1PRS0-F1
#
_entry.id   AF-X1PRS0-F1
#
_cell.length_a   1.000
_cell.length_b   1.000
_cell.length_c   1.000
_cell.angle_alpha   90.00
_cell.angle_beta   90.00
_cell.angle_gamma   90.00
#
_symmetry.space_group_name_H-M   'P 1'
#
loop_
_entity.id
_entity.type
_entity.pdbx_description
1 polymer ?
#
loop_
_entity_poly.entity_id
_entity_poly.type
_entity_poly.pdbx_seq_one_letter_code
_entity_poly.pdbx_strand_id
1 'polypeptide(L)'
;MLEDNAELQKRIDALPGDKGEFFKVDIGDGIVLDAWSIKPPDFDALKKYPLIFYVYGEPFGLIVLDRWGDKRYLYHRFLAQQGYIIISVDNRGTPAPKGRHWRKCIYEKIGILATKEQALAAEKILSLNTYIDR
;
A
#
# COMPACT_ATOMS: atom_id res chain seq x y z
N MET A 1 -22.87 -21.73 6.58
CA MET A 1 -22.08 -20.51 6.84
C MET A 1 -22.40 -20.07 8.26
N LEU A 2 -21.40 -19.93 9.14
CA LEU A 2 -21.64 -19.65 10.57
C LEU A 2 -21.88 -18.17 10.84
N GLU A 3 -21.27 -17.29 10.05
CA GLU A 3 -21.41 -15.84 10.10
C GLU A 3 -21.02 -15.30 8.71
N ASP A 4 -21.77 -14.33 8.19
CA ASP A 4 -21.54 -13.72 6.87
C ASP A 4 -21.28 -12.21 6.93
N ASN A 5 -21.38 -11.63 8.12
CA ASN A 5 -21.20 -10.22 8.40
C ASN A 5 -22.07 -9.32 7.52
N ALA A 6 -23.28 -9.74 7.13
CA ALA A 6 -24.15 -9.00 6.22
C ALA A 6 -24.44 -7.56 6.68
N GLU A 7 -24.59 -7.33 7.99
CA GLU A 7 -24.79 -5.99 8.55
C GLU A 7 -23.55 -5.09 8.41
N LEU A 8 -22.35 -5.64 8.63
CA LEU A 8 -21.10 -4.92 8.38
C LEU A 8 -20.95 -4.64 6.90
N GLN A 9 -21.24 -5.61 6.03
CA GLN A 9 -21.15 -5.46 4.58
C GLN A 9 -22.01 -4.30 4.09
N LYS A 10 -23.28 -4.22 4.54
CA LYS A 10 -24.18 -3.09 4.24
C LYS A 10 -23.60 -1.73 4.64
N ARG A 11 -23.03 -1.62 5.85
CA ARG A 11 -22.41 -0.37 6.32
C ARG A 11 -21.21 0.03 5.48
N ILE A 12 -20.44 -0.96 5.02
CA ILE A 12 -19.21 -0.76 4.27
C ILE A 12 -19.48 -0.37 2.83
N ASP A 13 -20.52 -0.96 2.23
CA ASP A 13 -20.98 -0.64 0.87
C ASP A 13 -21.67 0.73 0.82
N ALA A 14 -22.18 1.23 1.94
CA ALA A 14 -22.69 2.59 2.07
C ALA A 14 -21.59 3.67 2.17
N LEU A 15 -20.32 3.29 2.41
CA LEU A 15 -19.21 4.25 2.48
C LEU A 15 -18.73 4.61 1.07
N PRO A 16 -18.48 5.91 0.78
CA PRO A 16 -17.97 6.33 -0.51
C PRO A 16 -16.51 5.90 -0.72
N GLY A 17 -16.14 5.74 -2.00
CA GLY A 17 -14.80 5.38 -2.44
C GLY A 17 -14.53 3.88 -2.44
N ASP A 18 -13.51 3.47 -3.20
CA ASP A 18 -13.13 2.07 -3.39
C ASP A 18 -12.42 1.46 -2.16
N LYS A 19 -12.36 0.13 -2.12
CA LYS A 19 -11.67 -0.70 -1.12
C LYS A 19 -10.14 -0.72 -1.33
N GLY A 20 -9.68 -0.28 -2.51
CA GLY A 20 -8.29 -0.14 -2.87
C GLY A 20 -7.87 -1.11 -3.98
N GLU A 21 -6.77 -0.78 -4.65
CA GLU A 21 -6.25 -1.52 -5.80
C GLU A 21 -4.85 -2.05 -5.51
N PHE A 22 -4.59 -3.31 -5.86
CA PHE A 22 -3.26 -3.90 -5.80
C PHE A 22 -2.51 -3.67 -7.12
N PHE A 23 -1.21 -3.39 -7.00
CA PHE A 23 -0.32 -3.25 -8.14
C PHE A 23 1.11 -3.63 -7.76
N LYS A 24 2.01 -3.55 -8.74
CA LYS A 24 3.43 -3.85 -8.56
C LYS A 24 4.28 -2.66 -8.94
N VAL A 25 5.40 -2.48 -8.23
CA VAL A 25 6.36 -1.41 -8.47
C VAL A 25 7.72 -2.03 -8.77
N ASP A 26 8.19 -1.86 -10.00
CA ASP A 26 9.55 -2.21 -10.40
C ASP A 26 10.51 -1.10 -9.97
N ILE A 27 11.37 -1.41 -9.00
CA ILE A 27 12.36 -0.46 -8.47
C ILE A 27 13.74 -0.62 -9.12
N GLY A 28 13.85 -1.44 -10.18
CA GLY A 28 15.10 -1.74 -10.87
C GLY A 28 15.78 -3.01 -10.35
N ASP A 29 16.85 -3.42 -11.04
CA ASP A 29 17.68 -4.60 -10.71
C ASP A 29 16.88 -5.91 -10.56
N GLY A 30 15.76 -6.03 -11.29
CA GLY A 30 14.85 -7.17 -11.21
C GLY A 30 14.04 -7.26 -9.91
N ILE A 31 13.99 -6.19 -9.11
CA ILE A 31 13.25 -6.16 -7.85
C ILE A 31 11.87 -5.52 -8.08
N VAL A 32 10.84 -6.34 -7.90
CA VAL A 32 9.44 -5.92 -8.01
C VAL A 32 8.75 -6.02 -6.67
N LEU A 33 8.31 -4.89 -6.13
CA LEU A 33 7.58 -4.77 -4.87
C LEU A 33 6.08 -4.93 -5.10
N ASP A 34 5.38 -5.55 -4.15
CA ASP A 34 3.92 -5.55 -4.14
C ASP A 34 3.44 -4.28 -3.46
N ALA A 35 2.34 -3.71 -3.95
CA ALA A 35 1.79 -2.46 -3.49
C ALA A 35 0.25 -2.49 -3.44
N TRP A 36 -0.33 -1.62 -2.62
CA TRP A 36 -1.74 -1.25 -2.74
C TRP A 36 -1.91 0.27 -2.73
N SER A 37 -3.00 0.74 -3.32
CA SER A 37 -3.42 2.15 -3.26
C SER A 37 -4.89 2.28 -2.90
N ILE A 38 -5.24 3.32 -2.14
CA ILE A 38 -6.62 3.78 -1.95
C ILE A 38 -6.68 5.20 -2.48
N LYS A 39 -7.56 5.42 -3.45
CA LYS A 39 -7.79 6.72 -4.10
C LYS A 39 -9.04 7.39 -3.52
N PRO A 40 -9.15 8.73 -3.61
CA PRO A 40 -10.36 9.44 -3.24
C PRO A 40 -11.60 8.93 -3.98
N PRO A 41 -12.81 9.08 -3.39
CA PRO A 41 -14.06 8.96 -4.13
C PRO A 41 -14.04 9.88 -5.36
N ASP A 42 -14.64 9.45 -6.46
CA ASP A 42 -14.70 10.21 -7.72
C ASP A 42 -13.33 10.68 -8.22
N PHE A 43 -12.32 9.81 -8.05
CA PHE A 43 -10.95 10.05 -8.50
C PHE A 43 -10.89 10.50 -9.97
N ASP A 44 -10.15 11.59 -10.20
CA ASP A 44 -9.94 12.20 -11.51
C ASP A 44 -8.44 12.32 -11.77
N ALA A 45 -7.94 11.60 -12.77
CA ALA A 45 -6.51 11.58 -13.12
C ALA A 45 -5.98 12.93 -13.65
N LEU A 46 -6.85 13.89 -13.95
CA LEU A 46 -6.47 15.25 -14.35
C LEU A 46 -6.20 16.18 -13.16
N LYS A 47 -6.58 15.78 -11.94
CA LYS A 47 -6.34 16.53 -10.70
C LYS A 47 -5.04 16.12 -10.02
N LYS A 48 -4.62 16.92 -9.04
CA LYS A 48 -3.46 16.67 -8.18
C LYS A 48 -3.93 16.37 -6.77
N TYR A 49 -3.41 15.29 -6.19
CA TYR A 49 -3.76 14.85 -4.84
C TYR A 49 -2.51 14.70 -3.97
N PRO A 50 -2.57 15.11 -2.69
CA PRO A 50 -1.51 14.82 -1.73
C PRO A 50 -1.41 13.31 -1.49
N LEU A 51 -0.17 12.84 -1.31
CA LEU A 51 0.14 11.43 -1.07
C LEU A 51 0.48 11.19 0.41
N ILE A 52 -0.17 10.20 1.01
CA ILE A 52 0.26 9.56 2.26
C ILE A 52 0.89 8.22 1.91
N PHE A 53 2.19 8.11 2.13
CA PHE A 53 2.93 6.87 1.95
C PHE A 53 2.97 6.10 3.27
N TYR A 54 2.15 5.06 3.37
CA TYR A 54 2.00 4.26 4.58
C TYR A 54 3.08 3.16 4.64
N VAL A 55 3.95 3.23 5.64
CA VAL A 55 5.11 2.35 5.77
C VAL A 55 4.99 1.46 7.01
N TYR A 56 5.24 0.17 6.81
CA TYR A 56 5.65 -0.76 7.86
C TYR A 56 7.06 -1.28 7.56
N GLY A 57 7.24 -2.07 6.50
CA GLY A 57 8.54 -2.43 5.90
C GLY A 57 9.49 -3.32 6.71
N GLU A 58 9.11 -3.71 7.93
CA GLU A 58 9.97 -4.43 8.88
C GLU A 58 9.78 -5.97 8.83
N PRO A 59 10.73 -6.76 9.39
CA PRO A 59 10.72 -8.22 9.35
C PRO A 59 9.41 -8.91 9.76
N PHE A 60 8.65 -8.35 10.70
CA PHE A 60 7.63 -9.11 11.42
C PHE A 60 6.28 -9.14 10.68
N GLY A 61 5.98 -8.11 9.90
CA GLY A 61 4.66 -7.88 9.31
C GLY A 61 4.70 -7.66 7.81
N LEU A 62 3.54 -7.91 7.20
CA LEU A 62 3.25 -7.68 5.80
C LEU A 62 1.95 -6.88 5.72
N ILE A 63 1.90 -5.87 4.86
CA ILE A 63 0.76 -4.94 4.77
C ILE A 63 0.06 -4.95 3.42
N VAL A 64 0.71 -5.45 2.37
CA VAL A 64 0.13 -5.70 1.06
C VAL A 64 -0.42 -7.12 1.01
N LEU A 65 -1.63 -7.26 1.53
CA LEU A 65 -2.36 -8.53 1.67
C LEU A 65 -3.79 -8.36 1.19
N ASP A 66 -4.27 -9.31 0.38
CA ASP A 66 -5.67 -9.40 -0.01
C ASP A 66 -6.50 -9.97 1.15
N ARG A 67 -6.90 -9.06 2.05
CA ARG A 67 -7.71 -9.31 3.24
C ARG A 67 -8.48 -8.05 3.61
N TRP A 68 -9.41 -8.15 4.56
CA TRP A 68 -10.20 -7.02 5.10
C TRP A 68 -9.38 -5.75 5.45
N GLY A 69 -8.10 -5.93 5.78
CA GLY A 69 -7.18 -4.86 6.14
C GLY A 69 -6.74 -4.96 7.59
N ASP A 70 -5.90 -4.02 8.03
CA ASP A 70 -5.51 -3.89 9.44
C ASP A 70 -6.42 -2.89 10.19
N LYS A 71 -6.08 -2.58 11.44
CA LYS A 71 -6.85 -1.63 12.27
C LYS A 71 -6.92 -0.21 11.68
N ARG A 72 -6.08 0.13 10.69
CA ARG A 72 -6.01 1.43 10.04
C ARG A 72 -6.77 1.46 8.72
N TYR A 73 -7.29 0.34 8.22
CA TYR A 73 -8.00 0.28 6.93
C TYR A 73 -9.13 1.32 6.81
N LEU A 74 -10.03 1.40 7.80
CA LEU A 74 -11.11 2.39 7.78
C LEU A 74 -10.58 3.83 7.92
N TYR A 75 -9.46 4.03 8.62
CA TYR A 75 -8.81 5.34 8.71
C TYR A 75 -8.19 5.76 7.37
N HIS A 76 -7.58 4.83 6.63
CA HIS A 76 -7.10 5.09 5.27
C HIS A 76 -8.24 5.41 4.31
N ARG A 77 -9.37 4.69 4.39
CA ARG A 77 -10.58 5.05 3.61
C ARG A 77 -11.10 6.45 3.97
N PHE A 78 -11.12 6.79 5.26
CA PHE A 78 -11.50 8.13 5.70
C PHE A 78 -10.56 9.21 5.12
N LEU A 79 -9.24 9.01 5.19
CA LEU A 79 -8.27 9.93 4.59
C LEU A 79 -8.45 10.07 3.07
N ALA A 80 -8.78 8.99 2.38
CA ALA A 80 -9.09 9.05 0.96
C ALA A 80 -10.29 9.95 0.66
N GLN A 81 -11.33 9.87 1.49
CA GLN A 81 -12.49 10.78 1.40
C GLN A 81 -12.11 12.24 1.66
N GLN A 82 -11.02 12.51 2.38
CA GLN A 82 -10.47 13.86 2.56
C GLN A 82 -9.57 14.31 1.40
N GLY A 83 -9.52 13.56 0.29
CA GLY A 83 -8.76 13.92 -0.91
C GLY A 83 -7.30 13.44 -0.93
N TYR A 84 -6.90 12.56 -0.01
CA TYR A 84 -5.56 11.98 -0.04
C TYR A 84 -5.51 10.71 -0.90
N ILE A 85 -4.40 10.48 -1.57
CA ILE A 85 -4.05 9.16 -2.08
C ILE A 85 -3.23 8.47 -1.01
N ILE A 86 -3.58 7.23 -0.67
CA ILE A 86 -2.82 6.41 0.28
C ILE A 86 -2.18 5.28 -0.50
N ILE A 87 -0.88 5.11 -0.35
CA ILE A 87 -0.15 4.01 -0.99
C ILE A 87 0.72 3.32 0.04
N SER A 88 0.89 2.02 -0.15
CA SER A 88 1.85 1.24 0.61
C SER A 88 2.55 0.22 -0.27
N VAL A 89 3.79 -0.13 0.08
CA VAL A 89 4.59 -1.14 -0.60
C VAL A 89 5.27 -2.06 0.41
N ASP A 90 5.42 -3.33 0.06
CA ASP A 90 6.21 -4.29 0.82
C ASP A 90 7.58 -4.50 0.18
N ASN A 91 8.61 -3.91 0.82
CA ASN A 91 10.03 -4.05 0.45
C ASN A 91 10.59 -5.43 0.83
N ARG A 92 11.83 -5.69 0.39
CA ARG A 92 12.57 -6.88 0.79
C ARG A 92 12.84 -6.91 2.28
N GLY A 93 12.82 -8.10 2.86
CA GLY A 93 12.97 -8.32 4.30
C GLY A 93 11.64 -8.58 5.03
N THR A 94 10.51 -8.15 4.47
CA THR A 94 9.17 -8.52 4.93
C THR A 94 8.90 -10.04 4.80
N PRO A 95 7.91 -10.61 5.49
CA PRO A 95 7.57 -12.03 5.41
C PRO A 95 6.74 -12.38 4.16
N ALA A 96 6.83 -11.59 3.08
CA ALA A 96 6.19 -11.90 1.81
C ALA A 96 6.63 -13.29 1.32
N PRO A 97 5.75 -14.05 0.64
CA PRO A 97 6.04 -15.39 0.13
C PRO A 97 6.96 -15.35 -1.12
N LYS A 98 8.10 -14.67 -1.02
CA LYS A 98 9.11 -14.45 -2.06
C LYS A 98 10.45 -15.16 -1.76
N GLY A 99 10.42 -16.09 -0.80
CA GLY A 99 11.53 -16.99 -0.50
C GLY A 99 12.60 -16.43 0.43
N ARG A 100 13.61 -17.28 0.72
CA ARG A 100 14.65 -17.01 1.72
C ARG A 100 15.50 -15.79 1.40
N HIS A 101 15.88 -15.60 0.13
CA HIS A 101 16.70 -14.47 -0.30
C HIS A 101 16.01 -13.14 -0.06
N TRP A 102 14.71 -13.06 -0.37
CA TRP A 102 13.88 -11.91 -0.03
C TRP A 102 13.89 -11.63 1.47
N ARG A 103 13.60 -12.66 2.28
CA ARG A 103 13.43 -12.51 3.74
C ARG A 103 14.71 -12.13 4.48
N LYS A 104 15.86 -12.70 4.09
CA LYS A 104 17.10 -12.62 4.87
C LYS A 104 18.10 -11.56 4.39
N CYS A 105 17.85 -10.88 3.27
CA CYS A 105 18.77 -9.86 2.74
C CYS A 105 18.99 -8.66 3.68
N ILE A 106 18.12 -8.48 4.67
CA ILE A 106 18.18 -7.41 5.69
C ILE A 106 18.91 -7.82 6.98
N TYR A 107 19.41 -9.05 7.09
CA TYR A 107 20.16 -9.50 8.26
C TYR A 107 21.39 -8.59 8.49
N GLU A 108 21.55 -8.10 9.72
CA GLU A 108 22.55 -7.09 10.12
C GLU A 108 22.45 -5.75 9.37
N LYS A 109 21.33 -5.48 8.68
CA LYS A 109 21.09 -4.30 7.82
C LYS A 109 19.68 -3.71 7.98
N ILE A 110 19.06 -3.89 9.15
CA ILE A 110 17.75 -3.33 9.48
C ILE A 110 17.75 -1.81 9.29
N GLY A 111 16.67 -1.27 8.73
CA GLY A 111 16.53 0.17 8.45
C GLY A 111 17.35 0.70 7.27
N ILE A 112 18.33 -0.03 6.74
CA ILE A 112 19.15 0.42 5.60
C ILE A 112 18.47 0.07 4.28
N LEU A 113 18.27 -1.23 4.04
CA LEU A 113 17.73 -1.70 2.76
C LEU A 113 16.26 -1.29 2.59
N ALA A 114 15.46 -1.46 3.66
CA ALA A 114 14.04 -1.14 3.66
C ALA A 114 13.79 0.33 3.29
N THR A 115 14.47 1.27 3.96
CA THR A 115 14.34 2.70 3.69
C THR A 115 14.72 3.07 2.25
N LYS A 116 15.82 2.49 1.73
CA LYS A 116 16.23 2.70 0.34
C LYS A 116 15.16 2.25 -0.64
N GLU A 117 14.58 1.06 -0.44
CA GLU A 117 13.57 0.51 -1.34
C GLU A 117 12.23 1.23 -1.25
N GLN A 118 11.83 1.68 -0.04
CA GLN A 118 10.65 2.51 0.14
C GLN A 118 10.80 3.86 -0.58
N ALA A 119 11.99 4.48 -0.51
CA ALA A 119 12.28 5.72 -1.24
C ALA A 119 12.25 5.52 -2.77
N LEU A 120 12.92 4.48 -3.28
CA LEU A 120 12.90 4.15 -4.71
C LEU A 120 11.48 3.85 -5.20
N ALA A 121 10.67 3.14 -4.40
CA ALA A 121 9.29 2.88 -4.74
C ALA A 121 8.46 4.17 -4.79
N ALA A 122 8.63 5.08 -3.83
CA ALA A 122 7.98 6.39 -3.84
C ALA A 122 8.36 7.20 -5.08
N GLU A 123 9.64 7.28 -5.43
CA GLU A 123 10.10 7.95 -6.66
C GLU A 123 9.48 7.35 -7.92
N LYS A 124 9.46 6.02 -8.04
CA LYS A 124 8.83 5.31 -9.16
C LYS A 124 7.35 5.61 -9.25
N ILE A 125 6.63 5.52 -8.14
CA ILE A 125 5.20 5.83 -8.06
C ILE A 125 4.94 7.28 -8.47
N LEU A 126 5.72 8.24 -7.98
CA LEU A 126 5.59 9.66 -8.35
C LEU A 126 5.88 9.89 -9.84
N SER A 127 6.80 9.12 -10.44
CA SER A 127 7.08 9.22 -11.88
C SER A 127 5.98 8.64 -12.77
N LEU A 128 5.33 7.56 -12.32
CA LEU A 128 4.30 6.87 -13.09
C LEU A 128 2.93 7.56 -13.01
N ASN A 129 2.69 8.33 -11.94
CA ASN A 129 1.39 8.89 -11.64
C ASN A 129 1.40 10.42 -11.71
N THR A 130 0.88 10.96 -12.81
CA THR A 130 0.79 12.41 -13.03
C THR A 130 -0.23 13.08 -12.12
N TYR A 131 -1.10 12.34 -11.44
CA TYR A 131 -2.14 12.87 -10.56
C TYR A 131 -1.68 13.05 -9.10
N ILE A 132 -0.46 12.67 -8.76
CA ILE A 132 0.10 12.90 -7.42
C ILE A 132 0.80 14.28 -7.41
N ASP A 133 0.55 15.05 -6.35
CA ASP A 133 1.20 16.35 -6.12
C ASP A 133 2.68 16.19 -5.75
N ARG A 134 3.53 17.12 -6.20
CA ARG A 134 5.00 17.05 -6.06
C ARG A 134 5.57 18.27 -5.37
#